data_AF-A0A7Z1SEP1-F1
#
_entry.id   AF-A0A7Z1SEP1-F1
#
_cell.length_a   1.000
_cell.length_b   1.000
_cell.length_c   1.000
_cell.angle_alpha   90.00
_cell.angle_beta   90.00
_cell.angle_gamma   90.00
#
_symmetry.space_group_name_H-M   'P 1'
#
loop_
_entity.id
_entity.type
_entity.pdbx_description
1 polymer ?
#
loop_
_entity_poly.entity_id
_entity_poly.type
_entity_poly.pdbx_seq_one_letter_code
_entity_poly.pdbx_strand_id
1 'polypeptide(L)'
;QPSSKVHKIGNTKTDKTVKTNQKKQTSLTSPRVVKSKQTKHINQLTAQAQYKNQYPVVFVHGFVGLVGEDAFSMYPNYWGGTKYNVKQELTKLGYRVHEANVGAFSSNYDRAVELYYYIKGGRVDYGAAHAAKYGHKRYGRTYEGIMP
;
A
#
# COMPACT_ATOMS: atom_id res chain seq x y z
N GLN A 1 -45.28 19.70 -4.55
CA GLN A 1 -45.16 19.92 -3.10
C GLN A 1 -43.73 19.63 -2.69
N PRO A 2 -42.97 20.56 -2.09
CA PRO A 2 -41.70 20.22 -1.46
C PRO A 2 -41.86 20.25 0.07
N SER A 3 -41.43 19.19 0.76
CA SER A 3 -41.28 19.19 2.22
C SER A 3 -39.85 18.85 2.56
N SER A 4 -39.14 19.87 3.01
CA SER A 4 -37.80 19.86 3.58
C SER A 4 -37.91 19.89 5.11
N LYS A 5 -37.28 18.94 5.82
CA LYS A 5 -36.89 19.05 7.25
C LYS A 5 -35.61 18.24 7.44
N VAL A 6 -34.43 18.86 7.46
CA VAL A 6 -33.75 19.56 8.58
C VAL A 6 -33.21 18.59 9.64
N HIS A 7 -31.87 18.61 9.74
CA HIS A 7 -31.00 17.96 10.72
C HIS A 7 -31.32 18.32 12.18
N LYS A 8 -30.99 17.40 13.10
CA LYS A 8 -30.65 17.71 14.49
C LYS A 8 -29.34 17.02 14.89
N ILE A 9 -28.38 17.85 15.27
CA ILE A 9 -27.08 17.52 15.86
C ILE A 9 -27.21 17.62 17.38
N GLY A 10 -26.46 16.78 18.11
CA GLY A 10 -25.99 17.09 19.46
C GLY A 10 -26.13 15.97 20.50
N ASN A 11 -25.02 15.36 20.89
CA ASN A 11 -24.39 15.64 22.18
C ASN A 11 -23.11 14.82 22.38
N THR A 12 -21.98 15.52 22.42
CA THR A 12 -20.67 15.03 22.87
C THR A 12 -20.53 15.38 24.36
N LYS A 13 -20.23 14.40 25.22
CA LYS A 13 -19.75 14.65 26.58
C LYS A 13 -18.29 14.24 26.68
N THR A 14 -17.44 15.24 26.77
CA THR A 14 -16.06 15.17 27.28
C THR A 14 -16.08 15.14 28.80
N ASP A 15 -15.31 14.25 29.42
CA ASP A 15 -14.81 14.48 30.77
C ASP A 15 -13.29 14.28 30.81
N LYS A 16 -12.61 15.38 31.14
CA LYS A 16 -11.19 15.44 31.47
C LYS A 16 -11.07 15.18 32.98
N THR A 17 -10.14 14.35 33.41
CA THR A 17 -9.54 14.50 34.74
C THR A 17 -8.06 14.17 34.68
N VAL A 18 -7.23 15.20 34.79
CA VAL A 18 -5.79 15.16 34.99
C VAL A 18 -5.54 15.46 36.47
N LYS A 19 -4.81 14.60 37.19
CA LYS A 19 -4.22 14.91 38.50
C LYS A 19 -2.80 14.35 38.62
N THR A 20 -1.86 15.28 38.47
CA THR A 20 -0.71 15.64 39.32
C THR A 20 0.34 14.59 39.76
N ASN A 21 1.58 14.93 39.42
CA ASN A 21 2.87 14.41 39.86
C ASN A 21 3.10 14.41 41.38
N GLN A 22 3.78 13.36 41.89
CA GLN A 22 4.73 13.48 43.02
C GLN A 22 5.97 12.62 42.77
N LYS A 23 7.15 13.27 42.73
CA LYS A 23 8.48 12.65 42.81
C LYS A 23 8.84 12.44 44.30
N LYS A 24 9.34 11.25 44.66
CA LYS A 24 10.19 11.06 45.85
C LYS A 24 11.20 9.93 45.63
N GLN A 25 12.33 10.07 46.29
CA GLN A 25 13.68 9.64 45.92
C GLN A 25 14.13 8.36 46.66
N THR A 26 14.84 7.50 45.92
CA THR A 26 15.76 6.38 46.25
C THR A 26 15.80 5.73 47.65
N SER A 27 15.68 4.40 47.66
CA SER A 27 16.42 3.48 48.54
C SER A 27 16.86 2.23 47.76
N LEU A 28 18.13 1.87 47.86
CA LEU A 28 18.79 0.74 47.21
C LEU A 28 18.36 -0.58 47.87
N THR A 29 17.74 -1.48 47.10
CA THR A 29 17.64 -2.91 47.40
C THR A 29 17.64 -3.69 46.08
N SER A 30 18.66 -4.52 45.87
CA SER A 30 18.82 -5.38 44.70
C SER A 30 17.70 -6.43 44.58
N PRO A 31 17.11 -6.62 43.39
CA PRO A 31 16.40 -7.85 43.08
C PRO A 31 17.19 -8.74 42.11
N ARG A 32 17.59 -9.90 42.64
CA ARG A 32 17.56 -11.24 42.02
C ARG A 32 17.43 -11.28 40.48
N VAL A 33 18.51 -11.72 39.82
CA VAL A 33 18.54 -12.08 38.39
C VAL A 33 17.48 -13.16 38.10
N VAL A 34 16.34 -12.75 37.55
CA VAL A 34 15.43 -13.65 36.86
C VAL A 34 15.96 -13.80 35.43
N LYS A 35 16.53 -14.97 35.10
CA LYS A 35 16.86 -15.34 33.72
C LYS A 35 15.57 -15.35 32.89
N SER A 36 15.28 -14.26 32.18
CA SER A 36 14.20 -14.23 31.20
C SER A 36 14.66 -15.00 29.95
N LYS A 37 14.11 -16.20 29.76
CA LYS A 37 14.13 -16.94 28.49
C LYS A 37 13.24 -16.26 27.44
N GLN A 38 13.41 -14.96 27.22
CA GLN A 38 12.48 -14.15 26.43
C GLN A 38 13.17 -13.23 25.41
N THR A 39 14.37 -13.60 24.96
CA THR A 39 15.10 -12.85 23.92
C THR A 39 14.93 -13.43 22.52
N LYS A 40 14.34 -14.63 22.36
CA LYS A 40 14.25 -15.30 21.04
C LYS A 40 13.05 -14.88 20.19
N HIS A 41 11.94 -14.44 20.79
CA HIS A 41 10.72 -14.12 20.04
C HIS A 41 10.58 -12.64 19.63
N ILE A 42 11.25 -11.71 20.33
CA ILE A 42 11.14 -10.28 20.01
C ILE A 42 11.97 -9.93 18.74
N ASN A 43 13.00 -10.73 18.44
CA ASN A 43 13.84 -10.56 17.25
C ASN A 43 13.23 -11.16 15.97
N GLN A 44 12.06 -11.79 16.03
CA GLN A 44 11.42 -12.38 14.85
C GLN A 44 10.50 -11.42 14.08
N LEU A 45 10.35 -10.17 14.53
CA LEU A 45 9.45 -9.19 13.90
C LEU A 45 10.13 -8.14 13.00
N THR A 46 11.45 -8.12 12.82
CA THR A 46 12.11 -7.07 12.01
C THR A 46 13.38 -7.51 11.29
N ALA A 47 13.33 -8.64 10.60
CA ALA A 47 14.20 -8.83 9.44
C ALA A 47 13.28 -9.16 8.27
N GLN A 48 12.83 -8.14 7.54
CA GLN A 48 12.45 -8.36 6.15
C GLN A 48 13.66 -9.06 5.53
N ALA A 49 13.52 -10.32 5.13
CA ALA A 49 14.61 -11.04 4.49
C ALA A 49 15.15 -10.13 3.39
N GLN A 50 16.44 -9.80 3.48
CA GLN A 50 17.05 -8.88 2.52
C GLN A 50 16.86 -9.47 1.13
N TYR A 51 16.17 -8.74 0.25
CA TYR A 51 15.98 -9.17 -1.11
C TYR A 51 17.33 -9.31 -1.82
N LYS A 52 17.43 -10.29 -2.73
CA LYS A 52 18.66 -10.50 -3.51
C LYS A 52 18.98 -9.31 -4.41
N ASN A 53 17.95 -8.66 -4.93
CA ASN A 53 18.07 -7.44 -5.72
C ASN A 53 17.95 -6.18 -4.84
N GLN A 54 18.88 -5.24 -5.03
CA GLN A 54 18.87 -3.94 -4.36
C GLN A 54 17.72 -3.04 -4.86
N TYR A 55 17.42 -3.11 -6.16
CA TYR A 55 16.31 -2.39 -6.80
C TYR A 55 15.18 -3.36 -7.17
N PRO A 56 13.93 -3.08 -6.75
CA PRO A 56 12.78 -3.90 -7.13
C PRO A 56 12.58 -3.97 -8.64
N VAL A 57 12.18 -5.12 -9.15
CA VAL A 57 11.76 -5.26 -10.56
C VAL A 57 10.25 -5.05 -10.64
N VAL A 58 9.82 -4.13 -11.50
CA VAL A 58 8.40 -3.85 -11.74
C VAL A 58 8.07 -4.28 -13.17
N PHE A 59 7.27 -5.33 -13.31
CA PHE A 59 6.77 -5.80 -14.58
C PHE A 59 5.56 -4.97 -15.02
N VAL A 60 5.57 -4.46 -16.25
CA VAL A 60 4.52 -3.60 -16.81
C VAL A 60 3.95 -4.26 -18.05
N HIS A 61 2.68 -4.69 -18.00
CA HIS A 61 2.05 -5.41 -19.10
C HIS A 61 1.83 -4.49 -20.31
N GLY A 62 1.65 -5.06 -21.50
CA GLY A 62 1.36 -4.32 -22.74
C GLY A 62 -0.13 -4.05 -22.96
N PHE A 63 -0.49 -3.93 -24.23
CA PHE A 63 -1.86 -3.80 -24.72
C PHE A 63 -2.68 -5.06 -24.38
N VAL A 64 -3.95 -4.89 -23.97
CA VAL A 64 -4.87 -5.96 -23.53
C VAL A 64 -4.35 -6.80 -22.35
N GLY A 65 -3.33 -6.33 -21.64
CA GLY A 65 -2.86 -7.00 -20.43
C GLY A 65 -3.78 -6.72 -19.25
N LEU A 66 -4.22 -7.77 -18.57
CA LEU A 66 -4.97 -7.69 -17.32
C LEU A 66 -4.19 -8.41 -16.23
N VAL A 67 -3.95 -7.75 -15.10
CA VAL A 67 -3.22 -8.29 -13.95
C VAL A 67 -3.87 -7.84 -12.65
N GLY A 68 -3.60 -8.54 -11.55
CA GLY A 68 -4.11 -8.18 -10.24
C GLY A 68 -5.64 -8.11 -10.21
N GLU A 69 -6.18 -7.01 -9.68
CA GLU A 69 -7.62 -6.79 -9.53
C GLU A 69 -8.37 -6.63 -10.86
N ASP A 70 -7.67 -6.28 -11.94
CA ASP A 70 -8.28 -6.09 -13.26
C ASP A 70 -8.40 -7.43 -14.03
N ALA A 71 -7.80 -8.52 -13.53
CA ALA A 71 -7.89 -9.86 -14.12
C ALA A 71 -9.09 -10.66 -13.58
N PHE A 72 -9.79 -11.38 -14.47
CA PHE A 72 -10.88 -12.29 -14.10
C PHE A 72 -10.42 -13.75 -14.06
N SER A 73 -11.18 -14.64 -13.41
CA SER A 73 -10.75 -16.02 -13.07
C SER A 73 -10.29 -16.89 -14.23
N MET A 74 -10.83 -16.67 -15.44
CA MET A 74 -10.46 -17.42 -16.64
C MET A 74 -9.35 -16.74 -17.45
N TYR A 75 -8.94 -15.52 -17.09
CA TYR A 75 -7.86 -14.82 -17.77
C TYR A 75 -6.52 -15.44 -17.32
N PRO A 76 -5.69 -15.93 -18.26
CA PRO A 76 -4.41 -16.53 -17.91
C PRO A 76 -3.50 -15.49 -17.25
N ASN A 77 -2.63 -15.92 -16.34
CA ASN A 77 -1.61 -15.04 -15.78
C ASN A 77 -0.81 -14.39 -16.92
N TYR A 78 -0.81 -13.05 -16.99
CA TYR A 78 -0.11 -12.33 -18.05
C TYR A 78 1.40 -12.64 -18.05
N TRP A 79 2.00 -12.74 -16.87
CA TRP A 79 3.42 -13.02 -16.69
C TRP A 79 3.68 -14.52 -16.53
N GLY A 80 3.61 -15.21 -17.67
CA GLY A 80 4.03 -16.60 -17.84
C GLY A 80 2.91 -17.64 -17.88
N GLY A 81 1.65 -17.19 -17.97
CA GLY A 81 0.49 -18.01 -18.32
C GLY A 81 0.29 -19.20 -17.40
N THR A 82 -0.04 -20.35 -17.99
CA THR A 82 -0.16 -21.63 -17.28
C THR A 82 1.17 -22.36 -17.11
N LYS A 83 2.27 -21.82 -17.66
CA LYS A 83 3.57 -22.50 -17.72
C LYS A 83 4.48 -22.13 -16.55
N TYR A 84 4.51 -20.86 -16.17
CA TYR A 84 5.42 -20.37 -15.15
C TYR A 84 4.90 -19.08 -14.52
N ASN A 85 4.57 -19.09 -13.22
CA ASN A 85 4.11 -17.88 -12.53
C ASN A 85 5.32 -17.00 -12.14
N VAL A 86 5.70 -16.07 -13.02
CA VAL A 86 6.95 -15.30 -12.90
C VAL A 86 7.06 -14.58 -11.55
N LYS A 87 6.02 -13.85 -11.14
CA LYS A 87 6.04 -13.12 -9.86
C LYS A 87 6.18 -14.07 -8.68
N GLN A 88 5.38 -15.13 -8.64
CA GLN A 88 5.37 -16.08 -7.52
C GLN A 88 6.73 -16.79 -7.39
N GLU A 89 7.29 -17.26 -8.50
CA GLU A 89 8.56 -17.99 -8.48
C GLU A 89 9.75 -17.09 -8.16
N LEU A 90 9.82 -15.88 -8.73
CA LEU A 90 10.87 -14.92 -8.37
C LEU A 90 10.79 -14.48 -6.90
N THR A 91 9.57 -14.33 -6.37
CA THR A 91 9.37 -14.04 -4.94
C THR A 91 9.90 -15.18 -4.06
N LYS A 92 9.60 -16.45 -4.39
CA LYS A 92 10.13 -17.63 -3.67
C LYS A 92 11.66 -17.69 -3.72
N LEU A 93 12.27 -17.27 -4.84
CA LEU A 93 13.72 -17.20 -5.01
C LEU A 93 14.38 -16.05 -4.23
N GLY A 94 13.61 -15.18 -3.58
CA GLY A 94 14.09 -14.08 -2.75
C GLY A 94 14.28 -12.75 -3.48
N TYR A 95 13.66 -12.58 -4.65
CA TYR A 95 13.66 -11.30 -5.37
C TYR A 95 12.44 -10.45 -5.02
N ARG A 96 12.63 -9.13 -4.88
CA ARG A 96 11.53 -8.17 -4.79
C ARG A 96 11.03 -7.86 -6.19
N VAL A 97 9.85 -8.38 -6.50
CA VAL A 97 9.21 -8.20 -7.81
C VAL A 97 7.75 -7.78 -7.66
N HIS A 98 7.27 -6.96 -8.58
CA HIS A 98 5.92 -6.43 -8.59
C HIS A 98 5.34 -6.47 -10.01
N GLU A 99 4.02 -6.52 -10.12
CA GLU A 99 3.29 -6.47 -11.40
C GLU A 99 2.39 -5.24 -11.37
N ALA A 100 2.73 -4.24 -12.17
CA ALA A 100 1.99 -3.00 -12.26
C ALA A 100 0.64 -3.23 -12.94
N ASN A 101 -0.43 -2.79 -12.29
CA ASN A 101 -1.79 -2.81 -12.84
C ASN A 101 -2.11 -1.42 -13.43
N VAL A 102 -1.98 -1.29 -14.75
CA VAL A 102 -2.20 -0.05 -15.52
C VAL A 102 -3.25 -0.31 -16.62
N GLY A 103 -3.74 0.74 -17.28
CA GLY A 103 -4.79 0.63 -18.27
C GLY A 103 -4.41 -0.25 -19.47
N ALA A 104 -5.20 -1.29 -19.73
CA ALA A 104 -5.02 -2.22 -20.85
C ALA A 104 -5.25 -1.57 -22.23
N PHE A 105 -6.09 -0.53 -22.26
CA PHE A 105 -6.50 0.22 -23.46
C PHE A 105 -6.20 1.72 -23.39
N SER A 106 -5.55 2.17 -22.31
CA SER A 106 -5.21 3.58 -22.12
C SER A 106 -4.04 4.01 -23.00
N SER A 107 -3.90 5.32 -23.21
CA SER A 107 -2.74 5.88 -23.92
C SER A 107 -1.43 5.57 -23.18
N ASN A 108 -0.30 5.59 -23.88
CA ASN A 108 1.01 5.46 -23.22
C ASN A 108 1.26 6.57 -22.18
N TYR A 109 0.73 7.78 -22.43
CA TYR A 109 0.79 8.90 -21.49
C TYR A 109 0.07 8.52 -20.19
N ASP A 110 -1.20 8.09 -20.28
CA ASP A 110 -1.99 7.74 -19.11
C ASP A 110 -1.36 6.57 -18.35
N ARG A 111 -0.88 5.54 -19.07
CA ARG A 111 -0.21 4.38 -18.49
C ARG A 111 1.08 4.76 -17.75
N ALA A 112 1.84 5.73 -18.26
CA ALA A 112 3.04 6.21 -17.58
C ALA A 112 2.70 6.95 -16.27
N VAL A 113 1.63 7.77 -16.28
CA VAL A 113 1.14 8.42 -15.06
C VAL A 113 0.63 7.38 -14.06
N GLU A 114 -0.18 6.42 -14.50
CA GLU A 114 -0.67 5.33 -13.64
C GLU A 114 0.47 4.51 -13.04
N LEU A 115 1.50 4.17 -13.83
CA LEU A 115 2.68 3.45 -13.35
C LEU A 115 3.43 4.25 -12.28
N TYR A 116 3.58 5.56 -12.46
CA TYR A 116 4.18 6.42 -11.45
C TYR A 116 3.43 6.33 -10.11
N TYR A 117 2.10 6.45 -10.13
CA TYR A 117 1.30 6.36 -8.91
C TYR A 117 1.20 4.94 -8.36
N TYR A 118 1.22 3.89 -9.20
CA TYR A 118 1.35 2.52 -8.74
C TYR A 118 2.62 2.32 -7.91
N ILE A 119 3.74 2.92 -8.35
CA ILE A 119 5.01 2.88 -7.65
C ILE A 119 4.98 3.72 -6.38
N LYS A 120 4.70 5.02 -6.51
CA LYS A 120 4.86 6.01 -5.45
C LYS A 120 3.69 6.08 -4.46
N GLY A 121 2.52 5.62 -4.87
CA GLY A 121 1.26 5.81 -4.16
C GLY A 121 0.64 7.17 -4.42
N GLY A 122 -0.65 7.28 -4.10
CA GLY A 122 -1.46 8.48 -4.28
C GLY A 122 -2.51 8.36 -5.39
N ARG A 123 -3.25 9.45 -5.56
CA ARG A 123 -4.33 9.55 -6.56
C ARG A 123 -3.76 9.96 -7.90
N VAL A 124 -4.04 9.17 -8.93
CA VAL A 124 -3.62 9.45 -10.31
C VAL A 124 -4.15 10.82 -10.75
N ASP A 125 -3.24 11.68 -11.21
CA ASP A 125 -3.52 12.96 -11.87
C ASP A 125 -2.92 12.94 -13.28
N TYR A 126 -3.77 12.73 -14.29
CA TYR A 126 -3.38 12.74 -15.71
C TYR A 126 -3.01 14.16 -16.20
N GLY A 127 -3.22 15.19 -15.39
CA GLY A 127 -2.92 16.58 -15.72
C GLY A 127 -4.12 17.29 -16.37
N ALA A 128 -4.37 18.53 -15.92
CA ALA A 128 -5.53 19.31 -16.36
C ALA A 128 -5.56 19.58 -17.88
N ALA A 129 -4.41 19.91 -18.46
CA ALA A 129 -4.30 20.21 -19.89
C ALA A 129 -4.54 18.96 -20.76
N HIS A 130 -3.97 17.82 -20.37
CA HIS A 130 -4.13 16.55 -21.09
C HIS A 130 -5.60 16.10 -21.07
N ALA A 131 -6.20 16.09 -19.87
CA ALA A 131 -7.60 15.74 -19.66
C ALA A 131 -8.57 16.63 -20.46
N ALA A 132 -8.34 17.96 -20.46
CA ALA A 132 -9.16 18.89 -21.24
C ALA A 132 -9.00 18.70 -22.75
N LYS A 133 -7.77 18.44 -23.23
CA LYS A 133 -7.47 18.23 -24.65
C LYS A 133 -8.12 16.97 -25.22
N TYR A 134 -8.07 15.86 -24.48
CA TYR A 134 -8.53 14.55 -24.95
C TYR A 134 -9.90 14.14 -24.41
N GLY A 135 -10.55 15.00 -23.61
CA GLY A 135 -11.94 14.82 -23.20
C GLY A 135 -12.16 13.68 -22.20
N HIS A 136 -11.22 13.44 -21.29
CA HIS A 136 -11.37 12.44 -20.22
C HIS A 136 -11.15 13.05 -18.82
N LYS A 137 -11.43 12.27 -17.78
CA LYS A 137 -11.26 12.70 -16.39
C LYS A 137 -9.78 12.98 -16.11
N ARG A 138 -9.50 14.08 -15.40
CA ARG A 138 -8.16 14.41 -14.88
C ARG A 138 -7.68 13.44 -13.82
N TYR A 139 -8.57 12.96 -12.96
CA TYR A 139 -8.19 12.10 -11.84
C TYR A 139 -8.65 10.66 -12.05
N GLY A 140 -7.73 9.72 -11.84
CA GLY A 140 -7.94 8.28 -11.93
C GLY A 140 -8.09 7.62 -10.56
N ARG A 141 -7.68 6.34 -10.48
CA ARG A 141 -7.68 5.53 -9.26
C ARG A 141 -6.61 6.00 -8.26
N THR A 142 -6.74 5.57 -7.01
CA THR A 142 -5.73 5.79 -5.97
C THR A 142 -4.97 4.50 -5.74
N TYR A 143 -3.65 4.58 -5.72
CA TYR A 143 -2.78 3.45 -5.41
C TYR A 143 -2.17 3.62 -4.02
N GLU A 144 -1.99 2.53 -3.30
CA GLU A 144 -1.28 2.51 -2.02
C GLU A 144 0.21 2.86 -2.17
N GLY A 145 0.81 2.46 -3.30
CA GLY A 145 2.24 2.64 -3.58
C GLY A 145 3.07 1.44 -3.10
N ILE A 146 3.70 0.75 -4.04
CA ILE A 146 4.60 -0.37 -3.71
C ILE A 146 5.96 0.09 -3.16
N MET A 147 6.30 1.36 -3.35
CA MET A 147 7.52 2.04 -2.94
C MET A 147 7.20 3.51 -2.57
N PRO A 148 6.61 3.75 -1.39
CA PRO A 148 6.18 5.07 -0.95
C PRO A 148 7.32 6.02 -0.58
#